data_AF-A0A9X5X5M9-F1
#
_entry.id   AF-A0A9X5X5M9-F1
#
_cell.length_a   1.000
_cell.length_b   1.000
_cell.length_c   1.000
_cell.angle_alpha   90.00
_cell.angle_beta   90.00
_cell.angle_gamma   90.00
#
_symmetry.space_group_name_H-M   'P 1'
#
loop_
_entity.id
_entity.type
_entity.pdbx_description
1 polymer ?
#
loop_
_entity_poly.entity_id
_entity_poly.type
_entity_poly.pdbx_seq_one_letter_code
_entity_poly.pdbx_strand_id
1 'polypeptide(L)'
;LQEVGRARGADHRLDGAIKNLLGELADLDGIEGRGRRLAERVALVLQGSLLVRYAPPEVADAFCASRLGGDWGSAFGTLPHSLDLATVVERARPVS
;
A
#
# COMPACT_ATOMS: atom_id res chain seq x y z
N LEU A 1 1.58 15.40 5.71
CA LEU A 1 0.81 14.34 5.01
C LEU A 1 -0.07 14.85 3.86
N GLN A 2 0.21 16.05 3.31
CA GLN A 2 -0.56 16.59 2.19
C GLN A 2 -0.50 15.70 0.94
N GLU A 3 0.66 15.07 0.69
CA GLU A 3 0.85 14.25 -0.51
C GLU A 3 -0.03 13.00 -0.53
N VAL A 4 -0.11 12.28 0.60
CA VAL A 4 -0.94 11.06 0.71
C VAL A 4 -2.43 11.40 0.81
N GLY A 5 -2.77 12.59 1.34
CA GLY A 5 -4.15 13.07 1.42
C GLY A 5 -4.80 13.30 0.05
N ARG A 6 -4.01 13.48 -1.01
CA ARG A 6 -4.51 13.59 -2.40
C ARG A 6 -5.15 12.29 -2.92
N ALA A 7 -4.89 11.16 -2.26
CA ALA A 7 -5.44 9.85 -2.60
C ALA A 7 -6.70 9.48 -1.81
N ARG A 8 -7.22 10.41 -0.97
CA ARG A 8 -8.35 10.15 -0.07
C ARG A 8 -9.57 9.62 -0.83
N GLY A 9 -10.14 8.52 -0.33
CA GLY A 9 -11.35 7.92 -0.90
C GLY A 9 -11.13 7.09 -2.16
N ALA A 10 -9.89 7.00 -2.66
CA ALA A 10 -9.56 6.17 -3.82
C ALA A 10 -9.54 4.66 -3.46
N ASP A 11 -9.15 4.32 -2.24
CA ASP A 11 -9.14 2.94 -1.73
C ASP A 11 -9.29 2.91 -0.21
N HIS A 12 -10.25 2.12 0.30
CA HIS A 12 -10.55 2.04 1.74
C HIS A 12 -9.40 1.45 2.57
N ARG A 13 -8.60 0.54 2.00
CA ARG A 13 -7.41 -0.04 2.65
C ARG A 13 -6.32 1.01 2.79
N LEU A 14 -6.14 1.83 1.75
CA LEU A 14 -5.21 2.96 1.79
C LEU A 14 -5.65 4.02 2.82
N ASP A 15 -6.94 4.39 2.83
CA ASP A 15 -7.48 5.32 3.82
C ASP A 15 -7.28 4.81 5.26
N GLY A 16 -7.52 3.51 5.49
CA GLY A 16 -7.23 2.86 6.77
C GLY A 16 -5.75 2.92 7.14
N ALA A 17 -4.86 2.64 6.19
CA ALA A 17 -3.41 2.70 6.41
C ALA A 17 -2.92 4.13 6.71
N ILE A 18 -3.46 5.15 6.01
CA ILE A 18 -3.17 6.56 6.28
C ILE A 18 -3.59 6.93 7.70
N LYS A 19 -4.80 6.52 8.11
CA LYS A 19 -5.32 6.79 9.46
C LYS A 19 -4.45 6.12 10.53
N ASN A 20 -4.05 4.87 10.33
CA ASN A 20 -3.19 4.15 11.27
C ASN A 20 -1.81 4.79 11.38
N LEU A 21 -1.20 5.16 10.24
CA LEU A 21 0.08 5.85 10.21
C LEU A 21 0.02 7.20 10.96
N LEU A 22 -1.05 7.96 10.78
CA LEU A 22 -1.30 9.20 11.52
C LEU A 22 -1.33 8.99 13.04
N GLY A 23 -2.00 7.92 13.49
CA GLY A 23 -2.04 7.57 14.92
C GLY A 23 -0.66 7.21 15.46
N GLU A 24 0.13 6.45 14.69
CA GLU A 24 1.49 6.05 15.10
C GLU A 24 2.49 7.20 15.11
N LEU A 25 2.34 8.17 14.21
CA LEU A 25 3.15 9.39 14.20
C LEU A 25 2.85 10.30 15.40
N ALA A 26 1.64 10.22 15.95
CA ALA A 26 1.24 10.97 17.14
C ALA A 26 1.75 10.33 18.44
N ASP A 27 2.06 9.03 18.42
CA ASP A 27 2.63 8.32 19.56
C ASP A 27 4.17 8.44 19.55
N LEU A 28 4.69 9.27 20.46
CA LEU A 28 6.13 9.50 20.61
C LEU A 28 6.81 8.49 21.55
N ASP A 29 6.04 7.66 22.27
CA ASP A 29 6.61 6.72 23.24
C ASP A 29 7.40 5.61 22.53
N GLY A 30 8.65 5.38 22.91
CA GLY A 30 9.49 4.36 22.27
C GLY A 30 9.73 4.56 20.76
N ILE A 31 9.63 5.79 20.24
CA ILE A 31 9.71 6.09 18.80
C ILE A 31 11.00 5.58 18.15
N GLU A 32 12.14 5.63 18.85
CA GLU A 32 13.43 5.13 18.37
C GLU A 32 13.38 3.63 18.05
N GLY A 33 12.76 2.84 18.92
CA GLY A 33 12.60 1.39 18.74
C GLY A 33 11.65 1.03 17.59
N ARG A 34 10.70 1.91 17.26
CA ARG A 34 9.73 1.71 16.18
C ARG A 34 10.12 2.34 14.86
N GLY A 35 11.25 3.06 14.79
CA GLY A 35 11.64 3.86 13.62
C GLY A 35 11.62 3.10 12.30
N ARG A 36 12.12 1.86 12.26
CA ARG A 36 12.10 1.03 11.03
C ARG A 36 10.70 0.66 10.59
N ARG A 37 9.84 0.25 11.53
CA ARG A 37 8.44 -0.10 11.26
C ARG A 37 7.65 1.13 10.79
N LEU A 38 7.93 2.29 11.36
CA LEU A 38 7.31 3.55 10.96
C LEU A 38 7.76 3.96 9.55
N ALA A 39 9.06 3.89 9.26
CA ALA A 39 9.60 4.19 7.94
C ALA A 39 9.01 3.28 6.85
N GLU A 40 8.88 1.99 7.12
CA GLU A 40 8.21 1.03 6.24
C GLU A 40 6.76 1.46 5.94
N ARG A 41 5.98 1.81 6.96
CA ARG A 41 4.59 2.24 6.79
C ARG A 41 4.46 3.55 6.03
N VAL A 42 5.36 4.51 6.26
CA VAL A 42 5.42 5.75 5.47
C VAL A 42 5.66 5.42 4.00
N ALA A 43 6.61 4.53 3.70
CA ALA A 43 6.92 4.13 2.34
C ALA A 43 5.72 3.43 1.68
N LEU A 44 5.05 2.50 2.36
CA LEU A 44 3.88 1.78 1.83
C LEU A 44 2.70 2.71 1.54
N VAL A 45 2.39 3.64 2.46
CA VAL A 45 1.30 4.61 2.27
C VAL A 45 1.62 5.58 1.14
N LEU A 46 2.88 6.05 1.03
CA LEU A 46 3.30 6.91 -0.07
C LEU A 46 3.21 6.19 -1.42
N GLN A 47 3.72 4.95 -1.50
CA GLN A 47 3.61 4.13 -2.70
C GLN A 47 2.15 3.90 -3.10
N GLY A 48 1.29 3.52 -2.14
CA GLY A 48 -0.14 3.34 -2.36
C GLY A 48 -0.79 4.60 -2.93
N SER A 49 -0.53 5.77 -2.32
CA SER A 49 -1.02 7.06 -2.81
C SER A 49 -0.59 7.35 -4.25
N LEU A 50 0.66 7.07 -4.62
CA LEU A 50 1.14 7.30 -5.98
C LEU A 50 0.49 6.34 -6.97
N LEU A 51 0.33 5.07 -6.60
CA LEU A 51 -0.27 4.06 -7.47
C LEU A 51 -1.75 4.35 -7.74
N VAL A 52 -2.56 4.64 -6.72
CA VAL A 52 -3.99 4.95 -6.93
C VAL A 52 -4.21 6.22 -7.75
N ARG A 53 -3.23 7.13 -7.80
CA ARG A 53 -3.31 8.37 -8.57
C ARG A 53 -2.80 8.24 -10.00
N TYR A 54 -1.84 7.35 -10.26
CA TYR A 54 -1.04 7.39 -11.48
C TYR A 54 -0.79 6.04 -12.14
N ALA A 55 -1.13 4.92 -11.50
CA ALA A 55 -0.97 3.59 -12.08
C ALA A 55 -2.29 3.06 -12.65
N PRO A 56 -2.25 2.03 -13.52
CA PRO A 56 -3.44 1.28 -13.88
C PRO A 56 -4.17 0.76 -12.63
N PRO A 57 -5.51 0.78 -12.60
CA PRO A 57 -6.30 0.40 -11.42
C PRO A 57 -5.95 -0.98 -10.87
N GLU A 58 -5.66 -1.95 -11.73
CA GLU A 58 -5.34 -3.33 -11.37
C GLU A 58 -4.03 -3.41 -10.57
N VAL A 59 -3.06 -2.55 -10.90
CA VAL A 59 -1.78 -2.44 -10.16
C VAL A 59 -2.01 -1.82 -8.79
N ALA A 60 -2.81 -0.76 -8.73
CA ALA A 60 -3.12 -0.08 -7.48
C ALA A 60 -3.93 -0.97 -6.53
N ASP A 61 -4.93 -1.68 -7.06
CA ASP A 61 -5.74 -2.65 -6.32
C ASP A 61 -4.88 -3.81 -5.81
N ALA A 62 -4.07 -4.43 -6.67
CA ALA A 62 -3.17 -5.50 -6.26
C ALA A 62 -2.16 -5.04 -5.20
N PHE A 63 -1.62 -3.81 -5.30
CA PHE A 63 -0.73 -3.25 -4.28
C PHE A 63 -1.47 -3.05 -2.95
N CYS A 64 -2.63 -2.39 -2.95
CA CYS A 64 -3.40 -2.15 -1.74
C CYS A 64 -3.85 -3.45 -1.08
N ALA A 65 -4.32 -4.42 -1.87
CA ALA A 65 -4.69 -5.75 -1.40
C ALA A 65 -3.53 -6.49 -0.73
N SER A 66 -2.32 -6.38 -1.29
CA SER A 66 -1.16 -7.18 -0.87
C SER A 66 -0.28 -6.53 0.20
N ARG A 67 -0.34 -5.21 0.36
CA ARG A 67 0.52 -4.46 1.31
C ARG A 67 -0.27 -3.76 2.41
N LEU A 68 -1.56 -3.50 2.19
CA LEU A 68 -2.40 -2.71 3.12
C LEU A 68 -3.65 -3.47 3.61
N GLY A 69 -4.12 -4.49 2.88
CA GLY A 69 -5.33 -5.26 3.19
C GLY A 69 -5.25 -6.30 4.32
N GLY A 70 -4.05 -6.72 4.74
CA GLY A 70 -3.81 -7.72 5.80
C GLY A 70 -4.07 -9.19 5.43
N ASP A 71 -4.69 -9.47 4.28
CA ASP A 71 -5.11 -10.82 3.87
C ASP A 71 -4.10 -11.45 2.87
N TRP A 72 -2.92 -11.80 3.39
CA TRP A 72 -1.88 -12.55 2.66
C TRP A 72 -1.08 -13.43 3.62
N GLY A 73 -0.50 -14.50 3.08
CA GLY A 73 0.39 -15.39 3.84
C GLY A 73 1.84 -14.88 3.90
N SER A 74 2.68 -15.59 4.64
CA SER A 74 4.12 -15.28 4.74
C SER A 74 4.91 -15.57 3.46
N ALA A 75 4.32 -16.29 2.51
CA ALA A 75 4.91 -16.63 1.23
C ALA A 75 4.34 -15.75 0.10
N PHE A 76 5.14 -15.51 -0.94
CA PHE A 76 4.66 -14.89 -2.18
C PHE A 76 3.62 -15.77 -2.86
N GLY A 77 2.72 -15.13 -3.63
CA GLY A 77 1.66 -15.83 -4.38
C GLY A 77 0.38 -16.11 -3.57
N THR A 78 0.24 -15.52 -2.39
CA THR A 78 -0.90 -15.73 -1.47
C THR A 78 -1.95 -14.62 -1.56
N LEU A 79 -2.09 -14.01 -2.74
CA LEU A 79 -3.02 -12.89 -2.95
C LEU A 79 -4.45 -13.38 -3.20
N PRO A 80 -5.47 -12.56 -2.89
CA PRO A 80 -6.86 -12.87 -3.19
C PRO A 80 -7.09 -13.20 -4.67
N HIS A 81 -7.89 -14.24 -4.93
CA HIS A 81 -8.25 -14.66 -6.30
C HIS A 81 -9.11 -13.64 -7.06
N SER A 82 -9.65 -12.63 -6.39
CA SER A 82 -10.45 -11.57 -7.00
C SER A 82 -9.63 -10.53 -7.76
N LEU A 83 -8.30 -10.56 -7.65
CA LEU A 83 -7.41 -9.60 -8.31
C LEU A 83 -7.11 -10.00 -9.76
N ASP A 84 -7.05 -9.02 -10.66
CA ASP A 84 -6.57 -9.22 -12.03
C ASP A 84 -5.04 -9.27 -12.10
N LEU A 85 -4.48 -10.41 -11.67
CA LEU A 85 -3.04 -10.63 -11.68
C LEU A 85 -2.48 -10.83 -13.10
N ALA A 86 -3.31 -11.23 -14.06
CA ALA A 86 -2.87 -11.43 -15.45
C ALA A 86 -2.44 -10.11 -16.09
N THR A 87 -3.25 -9.06 -15.94
CA THR A 87 -2.93 -7.71 -16.41
C THR A 87 -1.69 -7.13 -15.71
N VAL A 88 -1.54 -7.39 -14.40
CA VAL A 88 -0.35 -6.96 -13.65
C VAL A 88 0.91 -7.63 -14.19
N VAL A 89 0.85 -8.93 -14.47
CA VAL A 89 1.97 -9.68 -15.04
C VAL A 89 2.30 -9.17 -16.44
N GLU A 90 1.32 -9.06 -17.33
CA GLU A 90 1.54 -8.58 -18.71
C GLU A 90 2.19 -7.19 -18.74
N ARG A 91 1.75 -6.26 -17.89
CA ARG A 91 2.39 -4.94 -17.75
C ARG A 91 3.86 -5.02 -17.33
N ALA A 92 4.21 -6.00 -16.49
CA ALA A 92 5.56 -6.15 -15.96
C ALA A 92 6.48 -6.95 -16.89
N ARG A 93 5.96 -7.54 -17.97
CA ARG A 93 6.76 -8.32 -18.91
C ARG A 93 7.77 -7.42 -19.62
N PRO A 94 9.04 -7.85 -19.74
CA PRO A 94 10.00 -7.18 -20.59
C PRO A 94 9.52 -7.18 -22.04
N VAL A 95 9.60 -6.02 -22.70
CA VAL A 95 9.52 -5.97 -24.16
C VAL A 95 10.78 -6.62 -24.71
N SER A 96 10.59 -7.73 -25.45
CA SER A 96 11.67 -8.43 -26.14
C SER A 96 11.99 -7.78 -27.47
#